data_AF-A0A2A4YSK9-F1
#
_entry.id   AF-A0A2A4YSK9-F1
#
_cell.length_a   1.000
_cell.length_b   1.000
_cell.length_c   1.000
_cell.angle_alpha   90.00
_cell.angle_beta   90.00
_cell.angle_gamma   90.00
#
_symmetry.space_group_name_H-M   'P 1'
#
loop_
_entity.id
_entity.type
_entity.pdbx_description
1 polymer ?
#
loop_
_entity_poly.entity_id
_entity_poly.type
_entity_poly.pdbx_seq_one_letter_code
_entity_poly.pdbx_strand_id
1 'polypeptide(L)'
;FIYNLKNKAPEDVNKLCSQIDLFPTLFGYFNWSYQSQLLGKDISQMETTDERAFIGNYRSLGLFKNNKLMVLRDKKSANFYEWEKEGNRLTPIKTNDSFLKETIGYYYSNDYFYQNNYYKNN
;
A
#
# COMPACT_ATOMS: atom_id res chain seq x y z
N PHE A 1 -11.34 -11.72 -2.50
CA PHE A 1 -12.26 -12.07 -3.60
C PHE A 1 -13.38 -11.06 -3.67
N ILE A 2 -13.81 -10.71 -4.88
CA ILE A 2 -15.01 -9.90 -5.15
C ILE A 2 -15.94 -10.80 -5.96
N TYR A 3 -17.19 -10.96 -5.51
CA TYR A 3 -18.19 -11.81 -6.16
C TYR A 3 -19.40 -10.97 -6.61
N ASN A 4 -20.20 -11.52 -7.52
CA ASN A 4 -21.44 -10.91 -8.02
C ASN A 4 -21.25 -9.55 -8.72
N LEU A 5 -20.09 -9.32 -9.34
CA LEU A 5 -19.87 -8.13 -10.13
C LEU A 5 -20.56 -8.29 -11.50
N LYS A 6 -21.61 -7.50 -11.73
CA LYS A 6 -22.39 -7.57 -12.98
C LYS A 6 -21.51 -7.28 -14.19
N ASN A 7 -21.74 -8.01 -15.28
CA ASN A 7 -21.09 -7.81 -16.58
C ASN A 7 -19.55 -7.92 -16.55
N LYS A 8 -18.98 -8.58 -15.54
CA LYS A 8 -17.55 -8.84 -15.42
C LYS A 8 -17.31 -10.34 -15.35
N ALA A 9 -16.48 -10.86 -16.26
CA ALA A 9 -16.05 -12.24 -16.20
C ALA A 9 -15.12 -12.46 -14.99
N PRO A 10 -15.09 -13.67 -14.40
CA PRO A 10 -14.10 -14.02 -13.40
C PRO A 10 -12.68 -13.79 -13.94
N GLU A 11 -11.82 -13.14 -13.16
CA GLU A 11 -10.43 -12.87 -13.51
C GLU A 11 -9.55 -12.90 -12.26
N ASP A 12 -8.28 -13.30 -12.45
CA ASP A 12 -7.23 -13.14 -11.46
C ASP A 12 -6.49 -11.82 -11.71
N VAL A 13 -6.43 -10.97 -10.69
CA VAL A 13 -5.68 -9.71 -10.74
C VAL A 13 -4.33 -9.91 -10.06
N ASN A 14 -3.29 -10.13 -10.85
CA ASN A 14 -1.93 -10.38 -10.39
C ASN A 14 -1.15 -9.07 -10.13
N LYS A 15 -1.69 -8.18 -9.30
CA LYS A 15 -1.04 -6.94 -8.86
C LYS A 15 -0.82 -6.94 -7.36
N LEU A 16 0.35 -6.49 -6.91
CA LEU A 16 0.60 -6.30 -5.48
C LEU A 16 -0.22 -5.10 -4.97
N CYS A 17 -1.09 -5.37 -4.00
CA CYS A 17 -1.97 -4.39 -3.38
C CYS A 17 -2.12 -4.60 -1.87
N SER A 18 -2.81 -3.66 -1.23
CA SER A 18 -3.14 -3.64 0.19
C SER A 18 -4.66 -3.72 0.41
N GLN A 19 -5.09 -4.09 1.62
CA GLN A 19 -6.51 -4.11 1.97
C GLN A 19 -7.20 -2.74 1.78
N ILE A 20 -6.45 -1.64 1.98
CA ILE A 20 -6.96 -0.27 1.80
C ILE A 20 -7.31 0.06 0.34
N ASP A 21 -6.78 -0.69 -0.63
CA ASP A 21 -7.03 -0.51 -2.06
C ASP A 21 -8.40 -1.07 -2.50
N LEU A 22 -9.06 -1.85 -1.63
CA LEU A 22 -10.33 -2.50 -1.96
C LEU A 22 -11.46 -1.51 -2.25
N PHE A 23 -11.65 -0.49 -1.41
CA PHE A 23 -12.76 0.46 -1.58
C PHE A 23 -12.61 1.31 -2.86
N PRO A 24 -11.46 1.95 -3.12
CA PRO A 24 -11.23 2.64 -4.39
C PRO A 24 -11.49 1.75 -5.62
N THR A 25 -11.05 0.48 -5.56
CA THR A 25 -11.27 -0.49 -6.63
C THR A 25 -12.75 -0.80 -6.85
N LEU A 26 -13.51 -1.04 -5.77
CA LEU A 26 -14.95 -1.29 -5.87
C LEU A 26 -15.70 -0.09 -6.45
N PHE A 27 -15.34 1.13 -6.05
CA PHE A 27 -15.95 2.34 -6.60
C PHE A 27 -15.65 2.51 -8.09
N GLY A 28 -14.42 2.19 -8.51
CA GLY A 28 -14.05 2.13 -9.93
C GLY A 28 -14.90 1.13 -10.71
N TYR A 29 -15.10 -0.08 -10.19
CA TYR A 29 -15.96 -1.09 -10.82
C TYR A 29 -17.44 -0.68 -10.92
N PHE A 30 -17.94 0.17 -10.02
CA PHE A 30 -19.29 0.72 -10.10
C PHE A 30 -19.37 2.00 -10.94
N ASN A 31 -18.26 2.44 -11.53
CA ASN A 31 -18.15 3.67 -12.31
C ASN A 31 -18.61 4.91 -11.53
N TRP A 32 -18.30 4.96 -10.22
CA TRP A 32 -18.62 6.10 -9.36
C TRP A 32 -17.51 7.14 -9.40
N SER A 33 -17.88 8.40 -9.60
CA SER A 33 -16.96 9.53 -9.42
C SER A 33 -16.93 9.96 -7.96
N TYR A 34 -15.75 10.06 -7.37
CA TYR A 34 -15.57 10.55 -6.00
C TYR A 34 -14.29 11.38 -5.89
N GLN A 35 -14.33 12.44 -5.07
CA GLN A 35 -13.12 13.08 -4.59
C GLN A 35 -12.64 12.28 -3.38
N SER A 36 -11.40 11.78 -3.43
CA SER A 36 -10.86 10.94 -2.36
C SER A 36 -9.70 11.60 -1.66
N GLN A 37 -9.67 11.43 -0.35
CA GLN A 37 -8.48 11.62 0.47
C GLN A 37 -7.88 10.25 0.90
N LEU A 38 -8.44 9.13 0.43
CA LEU A 38 -7.97 7.80 0.82
C LEU A 38 -6.58 7.54 0.23
N LEU A 39 -5.74 6.82 0.99
CA LEU A 39 -4.42 6.39 0.52
C LEU A 39 -4.46 5.17 -0.41
N GLY A 40 -5.57 4.44 -0.39
CA GLY A 40 -5.78 3.31 -1.27
C GLY A 40 -5.92 3.76 -2.73
N LYS A 41 -5.55 2.89 -3.66
CA LYS A 41 -5.69 3.10 -5.10
C LYS A 41 -6.66 2.08 -5.71
N ASP A 42 -7.31 2.47 -6.80
CA ASP A 42 -8.01 1.52 -7.65
C ASP A 42 -6.99 0.66 -8.39
N ILE A 43 -6.92 -0.64 -8.05
CA ILE A 43 -5.93 -1.56 -8.63
C ILE A 43 -6.15 -1.79 -10.13
N SER A 44 -7.35 -1.54 -10.65
CA SER A 44 -7.61 -1.66 -12.09
C SER A 44 -6.86 -0.60 -12.89
N GLN A 45 -6.56 0.56 -12.28
CA GLN A 45 -5.86 1.69 -12.89
C GLN A 45 -4.38 1.77 -12.53
N MET A 46 -3.88 0.85 -11.68
CA MET A 46 -2.48 0.85 -11.26
C MET A 46 -1.56 0.33 -12.36
N GLU A 47 -0.45 1.02 -12.57
CA GLU A 47 0.71 0.51 -13.31
C GLU A 47 1.64 -0.28 -12.37
N THR A 48 2.58 -1.05 -12.92
CA THR A 48 3.55 -1.84 -12.13
C THR A 48 4.33 -0.98 -11.13
N THR A 49 4.57 0.30 -11.44
CA THR A 49 5.27 1.25 -10.56
C THR A 49 4.42 1.73 -9.38
N ASP A 50 3.10 1.58 -9.44
CA ASP A 50 2.16 1.93 -8.36
C ASP A 50 2.05 0.83 -7.31
N GLU A 51 2.32 -0.41 -7.70
CA GLU A 51 2.17 -1.63 -6.91
C GLU A 51 2.93 -1.56 -5.59
N ARG A 52 2.20 -1.78 -4.50
CA ARG A 52 2.74 -1.73 -3.14
C ARG A 52 1.83 -2.42 -2.15
N ALA A 53 2.44 -2.96 -1.10
CA ALA A 53 1.73 -3.43 0.08
C ALA A 53 2.17 -2.66 1.33
N PHE A 54 1.20 -2.15 2.07
CA PHE A 54 1.38 -1.64 3.41
C PHE A 54 1.21 -2.77 4.41
N ILE A 55 2.23 -2.97 5.25
CA ILE A 55 2.28 -4.02 6.26
C ILE A 55 2.31 -3.34 7.61
N GLY A 56 1.40 -3.70 8.50
CA GLY A 56 1.34 -3.13 9.84
C GLY A 56 1.02 -4.22 10.86
N ASN A 57 1.76 -4.21 11.96
CA ASN A 57 1.39 -4.93 13.18
C ASN A 57 1.60 -4.02 14.39
N TYR A 58 1.37 -4.54 15.60
CA TYR A 58 1.48 -3.75 16.84
C TYR A 58 2.84 -3.06 17.06
N ARG A 59 3.92 -3.58 16.45
CA ARG A 59 5.31 -3.14 16.73
C ARG A 59 6.02 -2.51 15.55
N SER A 60 5.56 -2.75 14.32
CA SER A 60 6.26 -2.34 13.12
C SER A 60 5.33 -2.02 11.97
N LEU A 61 5.78 -1.05 11.18
CA LEU A 61 5.14 -0.59 9.95
C LEU A 61 6.09 -0.88 8.78
N GLY A 62 5.57 -1.20 7.60
CA GLY A 62 6.43 -1.50 6.47
C GLY A 62 5.80 -1.26 5.11
N LEU A 63 6.64 -0.80 4.20
CA LEU A 63 6.31 -0.63 2.78
C LEU A 63 7.04 -1.70 1.98
N PHE A 64 6.26 -2.56 1.33
CA PHE A 64 6.75 -3.51 0.34
C PHE A 64 6.44 -3.00 -1.07
N LYS A 65 7.48 -2.80 -1.89
CA LYS A 65 7.38 -2.25 -3.24
C LYS A 65 8.61 -2.64 -4.06
N ASN A 66 8.41 -3.08 -5.30
CA ASN A 66 9.50 -3.48 -6.22
C ASN A 66 10.49 -4.47 -5.59
N ASN A 67 9.98 -5.54 -4.97
CA ASN A 67 10.76 -6.54 -4.24
C ASN A 67 11.61 -5.99 -3.08
N LYS A 68 11.36 -4.77 -2.61
CA LYS A 68 12.05 -4.17 -1.47
C LYS A 68 11.09 -3.96 -0.33
N LEU A 69 11.54 -4.26 0.88
CA LEU A 69 10.77 -4.10 2.10
C LEU A 69 11.51 -3.16 3.06
N MET A 70 10.92 -2.01 3.34
CA MET A 70 11.33 -1.15 4.45
C MET A 70 10.49 -1.48 5.67
N VAL A 71 11.12 -1.72 6.82
CA VAL A 71 10.45 -1.96 8.10
C VAL A 71 10.85 -0.87 9.08
N LEU A 72 9.90 -0.02 9.44
CA LEU A 72 10.00 0.96 10.51
C LEU A 72 9.63 0.29 11.84
N ARG A 73 10.44 0.55 12.87
CA ARG A 73 10.27 0.04 14.23
C ARG A 73 10.32 1.18 15.23
N ASP A 74 10.12 0.84 16.50
CA ASP A 74 10.30 1.75 17.61
C ASP A 74 11.72 2.34 17.64
N LYS A 75 11.87 3.42 18.42
CA LYS A 75 13.15 4.12 18.63
C LYS A 75 13.82 4.62 17.35
N LYS A 76 13.03 4.98 16.33
CA LYS A 76 13.49 5.51 15.03
C LYS A 76 14.42 4.54 14.29
N SER A 77 14.24 3.24 14.48
CA SER A 77 14.99 2.22 13.75
C SER A 77 14.28 1.84 12.45
N ALA A 78 15.06 1.62 11.39
CA ALA A 78 14.58 1.20 10.09
C ALA A 78 15.50 0.13 9.52
N ASN A 79 14.92 -0.96 9.04
CA ASN A 79 15.64 -2.04 8.37
C ASN A 79 15.15 -2.14 6.93
N PHE A 80 16.08 -2.36 6.01
CA PHE A 80 15.77 -2.47 4.59
C PHE A 80 16.20 -3.83 4.05
N TYR A 81 15.31 -4.45 3.28
CA TYR A 81 15.49 -5.79 2.76
C TYR A 81 15.16 -5.85 1.28
N GLU A 82 15.85 -6.74 0.56
CA GLU A 82 15.46 -7.23 -0.74
C GLU A 82 14.80 -8.60 -0.58
N TRP A 83 13.66 -8.80 -1.24
CA TRP A 83 12.92 -10.06 -1.25
C TRP A 83 13.24 -10.84 -2.52
N GLU A 84 13.72 -12.06 -2.33
CA GLU A 84 13.96 -13.02 -3.38
C GLU A 84 12.78 -14.00 -3.43
N LYS A 85 12.06 -14.01 -4.56
CA LYS A 85 10.75 -14.65 -4.69
C LYS A 85 10.85 -16.17 -4.68
N GLU A 86 11.83 -16.75 -5.37
CA GLU A 86 11.97 -18.18 -5.58
C GLU A 86 12.27 -18.92 -4.27
N GLY A 87 13.20 -18.38 -3.47
CA GLY A 87 13.56 -18.89 -2.15
C GLY A 87 12.73 -18.32 -0.99
N ASN A 88 11.87 -17.33 -1.25
CA ASN A 88 11.12 -16.58 -0.25
C ASN A 88 11.99 -16.05 0.91
N ARG A 89 13.10 -15.38 0.57
CA ARG A 89 14.09 -14.88 1.53
C ARG A 89 14.13 -13.37 1.54
N LEU A 90 14.35 -12.81 2.74
CA LEU A 90 14.64 -11.39 2.93
C LEU A 90 16.11 -11.22 3.26
N THR A 91 16.84 -10.55 2.38
CA THR A 91 18.26 -10.24 2.58
C THR A 91 18.40 -8.79 3.02
N PRO A 92 19.06 -8.50 4.15
CA PRO A 92 19.33 -7.13 4.56
C PRO A 92 20.19 -6.42 3.51
N ILE A 93 19.80 -5.20 3.15
CA ILE A 93 20.53 -4.35 2.21
C ILE A 93 20.77 -2.98 2.83
N LYS A 94 21.71 -2.21 2.26
CA LYS A 94 21.97 -0.84 2.70
C LYS A 94 20.72 0.02 2.52
N THR A 95 20.35 0.77 3.55
CA THR A 95 19.23 1.70 3.53
C THR A 95 19.28 2.64 2.33
N ASN A 96 18.11 2.88 1.74
CA ASN A 96 17.91 3.88 0.71
C ASN A 96 17.07 5.03 1.26
N ASP A 97 17.63 6.25 1.28
CA ASP A 97 17.01 7.42 1.92
C ASP A 97 15.71 7.84 1.23
N SER A 98 15.62 7.70 -0.09
CA SER A 98 14.40 8.04 -0.83
C SER A 98 13.27 7.07 -0.48
N PHE A 99 13.57 5.77 -0.43
CA PHE A 99 12.58 4.74 -0.04
C PHE A 99 12.18 4.89 1.43
N LEU A 100 13.13 5.22 2.31
CA LEU A 100 12.85 5.52 3.72
C LEU A 100 11.91 6.73 3.86
N LYS A 101 12.19 7.82 3.16
CA LYS A 101 11.33 9.02 3.14
C LYS A 101 9.95 8.73 2.56
N GLU A 102 9.85 7.95 1.48
CA GLU A 102 8.57 7.50 0.93
C GLU A 102 7.78 6.68 1.97
N THR A 103 8.43 5.71 2.60
CA THR A 103 7.81 4.86 3.63
C THR A 103 7.29 5.68 4.81
N ILE A 104 8.13 6.57 5.36
CA ILE A 104 7.72 7.47 6.45
C ILE A 104 6.60 8.40 5.98
N GLY A 105 6.69 8.92 4.76
CA GLY A 105 5.69 9.82 4.18
C GLY A 105 4.30 9.22 4.17
N TYR A 106 4.15 7.95 3.77
CA TYR A 106 2.84 7.28 3.80
C TYR A 106 2.25 7.21 5.21
N TYR A 107 3.01 6.73 6.18
CA TYR A 107 2.50 6.55 7.54
C TYR A 107 2.28 7.87 8.28
N TYR A 108 3.20 8.82 8.14
CA TYR A 108 3.09 10.12 8.77
C TYR A 108 1.94 10.93 8.19
N SER A 109 1.75 10.92 6.86
CA SER A 109 0.62 11.63 6.24
C SER A 109 -0.71 11.03 6.69
N ASN A 110 -0.81 9.70 6.78
CA ASN A 110 -2.02 9.05 7.27
C ASN A 110 -2.37 9.45 8.71
N ASP A 111 -1.39 9.37 9.62
CA ASP A 111 -1.58 9.77 11.00
C ASP A 111 -1.92 11.26 11.09
N TYR A 112 -1.19 12.12 10.38
CA TYR A 112 -1.47 13.55 10.34
C TYR A 112 -2.90 13.86 9.88
N PHE A 113 -3.39 13.22 8.82
CA PHE A 113 -4.77 13.41 8.36
C PHE A 113 -5.80 12.93 9.40
N TYR A 114 -5.50 11.84 10.09
CA TYR A 114 -6.35 11.31 11.15
C TYR A 114 -6.41 12.25 12.36
N GLN A 115 -5.26 12.63 12.91
CA GLN A 115 -5.16 13.50 14.10
C GLN A 115 -5.80 14.88 13.87
N ASN A 116 -5.72 15.40 12.64
CA ASN A 116 -6.26 16.71 12.29
C ASN A 116 -7.68 16.66 11.69
N ASN A 117 -8.35 15.49 11.74
CA ASN A 117 -9.71 15.29 11.23
C ASN A 117 -9.90 15.60 9.73
N TYR A 118 -8.84 15.55 8.92
CA TYR A 118 -8.97 15.85 7.48
C TYR A 118 -9.85 14.84 6.75
N TYR A 119 -9.85 13.57 7.16
CA TYR A 119 -10.74 12.55 6.61
C TYR A 119 -12.25 12.79 6.84
N LYS A 120 -12.63 13.74 7.69
CA LYS A 120 -14.04 14.04 8.01
C LYS A 120 -14.57 15.28 7.29
N ASN A 121 -13.67 16.16 6.84
CA ASN A 121 -14.04 17.45 6.26
C ASN A 121 -13.95 17.36 4.74
N ASN A 122 -15.09 17.12 4.11
CA ASN A 122 -15.34 17.38 2.70
C ASN A 122 -16.16 18.65 2.56
#